data_AF-X1LNK6-F1
#
_entry.id   AF-X1LNK6-F1
#
_cell.length_a   1.000
_cell.length_b   1.000
_cell.length_c   1.000
_cell.angle_alpha   90.00
_cell.angle_beta   90.00
_cell.angle_gamma   90.00
#
_symmetry.space_group_name_H-M   'P 1'
#
loop_
_entity.id
_entity.type
_entity.pdbx_description
1 polymer ?
#
loop_
_entity_poly.entity_id
_entity_poly.type
_entity_poly.pdbx_seq_one_letter_code
_entity_poly.pdbx_strand_id
1 'polypeptide(L)' 'LALVMGEATLSEMDKKYLRFADEFEQEFVSQAENENREIEETLDIGWNLLKMIPTPELKRVRDEFIEKYGNREEPKE' A
#
# COMPACT_ATOMS: atom_id res chain seq x y z
N LEU A 1 5.20 5.17 -16.67
CA LEU A 1 4.05 4.65 -17.44
C LEU A 1 3.01 5.73 -17.73
N ALA A 2 2.60 6.55 -16.76
CA ALA A 2 1.68 7.68 -16.98
C ALA A 2 2.16 8.71 -18.04
N LEU A 3 3.48 8.99 -18.09
CA LEU A 3 4.06 9.97 -19.03
C LEU A 3 3.95 9.61 -20.52
N VAL A 4 3.67 8.36 -20.87
CA VAL A 4 3.70 7.86 -22.27
C VAL A 4 2.30 7.66 -22.86
N MET A 5 1.31 7.31 -22.05
CA MET A 5 -0.08 7.10 -22.51
C MET A 5 -1.04 8.26 -22.22
N GLY A 6 -0.65 9.21 -21.35
CA GLY A 6 -1.51 10.28 -20.87
C GLY A 6 -2.54 9.76 -19.86
N GLU A 7 -2.67 10.47 -18.72
CA GLU A 7 -3.50 10.05 -17.58
C GLU A 7 -4.97 9.79 -17.92
N ALA A 8 -5.48 10.40 -19.00
CA ALA A 8 -6.87 10.27 -19.44
C ALA A 8 -7.25 8.89 -20.00
N THR A 9 -6.27 8.02 -20.29
CA THR A 9 -6.51 6.66 -20.82
C THR A 9 -6.47 5.57 -19.76
N LEU A 10 -6.10 5.92 -18.52
CA LEU A 10 -5.94 4.97 -17.43
C LEU A 10 -7.29 4.47 -16.94
N SER A 11 -7.39 3.16 -16.71
CA SER A 11 -8.53 2.60 -16.00
C SER A 11 -8.54 3.09 -14.55
N GLU A 12 -9.70 3.02 -13.90
CA GLU A 12 -9.80 3.33 -12.47
C GLU A 12 -8.89 2.44 -11.62
N MET A 13 -8.59 1.23 -12.07
CA MET A 13 -7.64 0.34 -11.39
C MET A 13 -6.20 0.80 -11.57
N ASP A 14 -5.81 1.22 -12.78
CA ASP A 14 -4.47 1.74 -13.04
C ASP A 14 -4.19 3.00 -12.21
N LYS A 15 -5.20 3.88 -12.07
CA LYS A 15 -5.10 5.06 -11.20
C LYS A 15 -4.87 4.67 -9.74
N LYS A 16 -5.54 3.62 -9.24
CA LYS A 16 -5.29 3.10 -7.88
C LYS A 16 -3.88 2.53 -7.73
N TYR A 17 -3.37 1.82 -8.74
CA TYR A 17 -2.00 1.31 -8.71
C TYR A 17 -0.95 2.43 -8.76
N LEU A 18 -1.18 3.49 -9.55
CA LEU A 18 -0.30 4.65 -9.56
C LEU A 18 -0.28 5.35 -8.21
N ARG A 19 -1.47 5.60 -7.64
CA ARG A 19 -1.56 6.19 -6.30
C ARG A 19 -0.89 5.31 -5.26
N PHE A 20 -1.10 3.99 -5.29
CA PHE A 20 -0.42 3.07 -4.39
C PHE A 20 1.11 3.17 -4.51
N ALA A 21 1.65 3.31 -5.73
CA ALA A 21 3.08 3.45 -5.94
C ALA A 21 3.62 4.75 -5.32
N ASP A 22 2.93 5.88 -5.53
CA ASP A 22 3.33 7.17 -4.98
C ASP A 22 3.34 7.14 -3.44
N GLU A 23 2.29 6.59 -2.83
CA GLU A 23 2.15 6.47 -1.37
C GLU A 23 3.15 5.43 -0.80
N PHE A 24 3.44 4.35 -1.54
CA PHE A 24 4.45 3.37 -1.14
C PHE A 24 5.86 4.00 -1.10
N GLU A 25 6.22 4.82 -2.08
CA GLU A 25 7.50 5.53 -2.07
C GLU A 25 7.60 6.51 -0.89
N GLN A 26 6.52 7.24 -0.60
CA GLN A 26 6.50 8.25 0.46
C GLN A 26 6.43 7.66 1.87
N GLU A 27 5.58 6.65 2.10
CA GLU A 27 5.29 6.16 3.45
C GLU A 27 6.12 4.92 3.82
N PHE A 28 6.36 4.02 2.87
CA PHE A 28 7.05 2.75 3.14
C PHE A 28 8.55 2.84 2.86
N VAL A 29 8.96 3.40 1.72
CA VAL A 29 10.37 3.45 1.31
C VAL A 29 11.10 4.64 1.94
N SER A 30 10.48 5.82 1.95
CA SER A 30 11.07 7.04 2.49
C SER A 30 11.01 7.05 4.02
N GLN A 31 12.02 6.44 4.62
CA GLN A 31 12.29 6.47 6.06
C GLN A 31 13.30 7.59 6.39
N ALA A 32 13.11 8.31 7.48
CA ALA A 32 14.05 9.37 7.89
C ALA A 32 15.40 8.78 8.34
N GLU A 33 16.48 9.57 8.23
CA GLU A 33 17.85 9.13 8.56
C GLU A 33 17.98 8.59 10.00
N ASN A 34 17.18 9.13 10.93
CA ASN A 34 17.16 8.79 12.34
C ASN A 34 15.92 7.99 12.77
N GLU A 35 15.14 7.47 11.81
CA GLU A 35 13.99 6.63 12.08
C GLU A 35 14.43 5.17 12.13
N ASN A 36 13.95 4.42 13.13
CA ASN A 36 14.25 3.01 13.29
C ASN A 36 12.95 2.27 13.57
N ARG A 37 12.32 1.77 12.51
CA ARG A 37 11.06 1.03 12.57
C ARG A 37 11.29 -0.41 13.02
N GLU A 38 10.50 -0.88 13.96
CA GLU A 38 10.33 -2.30 14.20
C GLU A 38 9.66 -2.97 12.99
N ILE A 39 9.81 -4.29 12.91
CA ILE A 39 9.24 -5.04 11.78
C ILE A 39 7.72 -4.99 11.79
N GLU A 40 7.10 -4.96 12.97
CA GLU A 40 5.66 -4.81 13.17
C GLU A 40 5.15 -3.48 12.59
N GLU A 41 5.83 -2.37 12.87
CA GLU A 41 5.47 -1.05 12.34
C GLU A 41 5.56 -1.04 10.80
N THR A 42 6.65 -1.60 10.26
CA THR A 42 6.83 -1.73 8.81
C THR A 42 5.72 -2.55 8.16
N LEU A 43 5.33 -3.67 8.79
CA LEU A 43 4.23 -4.51 8.31
C LEU A 43 2.89 -3.80 8.40
N ASP A 44 2.66 -3.00 9.45
CA ASP A 44 1.41 -2.25 9.62
C ASP A 44 1.28 -1.14 8.57
N ILE A 45 2.36 -0.42 8.24
CA ILE A 45 2.41 0.53 7.10
C ILE A 45 2.09 -0.21 5.80
N GLY A 46 2.71 -1.37 5.57
CA GLY A 46 2.43 -2.19 4.39
C GLY A 46 0.96 -2.57 4.25
N TRP A 47 0.33 -3.04 5.33
CA TRP A 47 -1.10 -3.37 5.33
C TRP A 47 -2.00 -2.15 5.13
N ASN A 48 -1.65 -1.00 5.71
CA ASN A 48 -2.35 0.25 5.49
C ASN A 48 -2.32 0.66 4.01
N LEU A 49 -1.17 0.54 3.35
CA LEU A 49 -1.04 0.82 1.92
C LEU A 49 -1.88 -0.16 1.07
N LEU A 50 -1.85 -1.45 1.42
CA LEU A 50 -2.61 -2.48 0.68
C LEU A 50 -4.13 -2.27 0.72
N LYS A 51 -4.68 -1.54 1.72
CA LYS A 51 -6.11 -1.18 1.78
C LYS A 51 -6.58 -0.33 0.60
N MET A 52 -5.68 0.36 -0.10
CA MET A 52 -6.03 1.13 -1.31
C MET A 52 -6.41 0.24 -2.50
N ILE A 53 -5.91 -1.00 -2.49
CA ILE A 53 -6.12 -1.98 -3.57
C ILE A 53 -7.26 -2.93 -3.17
N PRO A 54 -8.23 -3.20 -4.06
CA PRO A 54 -9.32 -4.13 -3.75
C PRO A 54 -8.79 -5.52 -3.41
N THR A 55 -9.39 -6.18 -2.41
CA THR A 55 -9.01 -7.54 -1.97
C THR A 55 -8.84 -8.56 -3.11
N PRO A 56 -9.69 -8.62 -4.14
CA PRO A 56 -9.51 -9.57 -5.26
C PRO A 56 -8.22 -9.38 -6.07
N GLU A 57 -7.60 -8.20 -6.00
CA GLU A 57 -6.34 -7.90 -6.66
C GLU A 57 -5.11 -8.36 -5.83
N LEU A 58 -5.29 -8.68 -4.54
CA LEU A 58 -4.22 -9.15 -3.64
C LEU A 58 -3.87 -10.63 -3.86
N LYS A 59 -3.63 -11.03 -5.11
CA LYS A 59 -3.47 -12.43 -5.57
C LYS A 59 -2.28 -13.19 -4.96
N ARG A 60 -1.37 -12.49 -4.28
CA ARG A 60 -0.16 -13.07 -3.66
C ARG A 60 -0.26 -13.17 -2.14
N VAL A 61 -1.37 -12.75 -1.55
CA VAL A 61 -1.61 -12.82 -0.12
C VAL A 61 -2.70 -13.84 0.12
N ARG A 62 -2.48 -14.76 1.07
CA ARG A 62 -3.50 -15.76 1.43
C ARG A 62 -4.67 -15.09 2.14
N ASP A 63 -5.89 -15.53 1.84
CA ASP A 63 -7.12 -14.97 2.42
C ASP A 63 -7.09 -14.92 3.95
N GLU A 64 -6.55 -15.97 4.60
CA GLU A 64 -6.39 -16.04 6.06
C GLU A 64 -5.60 -14.87 6.65
N PHE A 65 -4.64 -14.31 5.90
CA PHE A 65 -3.85 -13.17 6.34
C PHE A 65 -4.56 -11.85 6.05
N ILE A 66 -5.31 -11.77 4.96
CA ILE A 66 -6.12 -10.59 4.65
C ILE A 66 -7.21 -10.44 5.71
N GLU A 67 -7.89 -11.53 6.09
CA GLU A 67 -8.91 -11.52 7.13
C GLU A 67 -8.32 -11.13 8.50
N LYS A 68 -7.14 -11.67 8.83
CA LYS A 68 -6.51 -11.45 10.13
C LYS A 68 -5.87 -10.08 10.29
N TYR A 69 -5.28 -9.54 9.22
CA TYR A 69 -4.43 -8.33 9.29
C TYR A 69 -4.93 -7.16 8.43
N GLY A 70 -5.75 -7.41 7.41
CA GLY A 70 -6.23 -6.37 6.49
C GLY A 70 -7.15 -5.32 7.12
N ASN A 71 -7.79 -5.64 8.25
CA ASN A 71 -8.63 -4.71 9.03
C ASN A 71 -7.95 -4.21 10.31
N ARG A 72 -6.62 -4.37 10.44
CA ARG A 72 -5.91 -3.84 11.61
C ARG A 72 -6.02 -2.31 11.60
N GLU A 73 -6.69 -1.74 12.60
CA GLU A 73 -6.63 -0.30 12.86
C GLU A 73 -5.30 0.01 13.55
N GLU A 74 -4.71 1.17 13.22
CA GLU A 74 -3.47 1.63 13.86
C GLU A 74 -3.67 1.68 15.38
N PRO A 75 -2.69 1.20 16.18
CA PRO A 75 -2.65 1.58 17.58
C PRO A 75 -2.47 3.09 17.62
N LYS A 76 -3.53 3.82 17.96
CA LYS A 76 -3.45 5.26 18.26
C LYS A 76 -2.66 5.39 19.55
N GLU A 77 -1.41 5.82 19.46
CA GLU A 77 -0.64 6.37 20.58
C GLU A 77 -1.12 7.77 20.96
#